data_AF-A0A0F8ZAN0-F1
#
_entry.id   AF-A0A0F8ZAN0-F1
#
_cell.length_a   1.000
_cell.length_b   1.000
_cell.length_c   1.000
_cell.angle_alpha   90.00
_cell.angle_beta   90.00
_cell.angle_gamma   90.00
#
_symmetry.space_group_name_H-M   'P 1'
#
loop_
_entity.id
_entity.type
_entity.pdbx_description
1 polymer ?
#
loop_
_entity_poly.entity_id
_entity_poly.type
_entity_poly.pdbx_seq_one_letter_code
_entity_poly.pdbx_strand_id
1 'polypeptide(L)'
;AMDRMRESLFAILADLSGKSFLDLFSGSGVVGIEAASRGAEPVVLVEKDYRKSVTLKGNTAFVESEIKIFIMPVERFIKHRKEGELSFDIIYLDPPFIFRQKAEIIGGVVDGKLLNPGGELIIHLPAEESLPDVMVVSV
;
A
#
# COMPACT_ATOMS: atom_id res chain seq x y z
N ALA A 1 9.19 -4.45 -16.17
CA ALA A 1 7.77 -4.72 -15.89
C ALA A 1 7.31 -3.90 -14.69
N MET A 2 7.96 -4.08 -13.53
CA MET A 2 7.68 -3.30 -12.31
C MET A 2 7.81 -1.78 -12.50
N ASP A 3 8.77 -1.29 -13.28
CA ASP A 3 8.90 0.17 -13.54
C ASP A 3 7.71 0.76 -14.29
N ARG A 4 7.19 0.08 -15.33
CA ARG A 4 6.05 0.58 -16.12
C ARG A 4 4.75 0.58 -15.31
N MET A 5 4.56 -0.43 -14.46
CA MET A 5 3.42 -0.51 -13.53
C MET A 5 3.46 0.68 -12.57
N ARG A 6 4.61 0.91 -11.95
CA ARG A 6 4.82 2.05 -11.05
C ARG A 6 4.59 3.38 -11.74
N GLU A 7 5.16 3.58 -12.93
CA GLU A 7 4.94 4.78 -13.74
C GLU A 7 3.46 5.01 -14.03
N SER A 8 2.72 3.96 -14.40
CA SER A 8 1.28 4.05 -14.71
C SER A 8 0.45 4.38 -13.46
N LEU A 9 0.73 3.71 -12.34
CA LEU A 9 0.10 4.00 -11.04
C LEU A 9 0.25 5.46 -10.66
N PHE A 10 1.49 5.98 -10.75
CA PHE A 10 1.79 7.34 -10.34
C PHE A 10 1.46 8.40 -11.39
N ALA A 11 1.22 8.01 -12.64
CA ALA A 11 0.58 8.87 -13.63
C ALA A 11 -0.89 9.14 -13.29
N ILE A 12 -1.58 8.15 -12.70
CA ILE A 12 -2.97 8.29 -12.24
C ILE A 12 -3.02 9.08 -10.93
N LEU A 13 -2.18 8.71 -9.95
CA LEU A 13 -2.16 9.34 -8.64
C LEU A 13 -1.62 10.79 -8.64
N ALA A 14 -0.75 11.12 -9.59
CA ALA A 14 -0.15 12.44 -9.76
C ALA A 14 0.51 13.00 -8.48
N ASP A 15 0.01 14.12 -7.95
CA ASP A 15 0.51 14.79 -6.74
C ASP A 15 -0.15 14.19 -5.49
N LEU A 16 0.67 13.86 -4.49
CA LEU A 16 0.25 13.24 -3.24
C LEU A 16 0.46 14.15 -2.03
N SER A 17 0.76 15.43 -2.26
CA SER A 17 0.92 16.43 -1.20
C SER A 17 -0.28 16.45 -0.25
N GLY A 18 -0.01 16.20 1.04
CA GLY A 18 -1.04 16.18 2.09
C GLY A 18 -1.91 14.92 2.12
N LYS A 19 -1.58 13.90 1.31
CA LYS A 19 -2.24 12.59 1.34
C LYS A 19 -1.42 11.58 2.15
N SER A 20 -2.10 10.82 2.97
CA SER A 20 -1.55 9.68 3.69
C SER A 20 -1.56 8.41 2.83
N PHE A 21 -0.49 7.61 2.87
CA PHE A 21 -0.31 6.46 1.99
C PHE A 21 0.05 5.18 2.77
N LEU A 22 -0.61 4.08 2.45
CA LEU A 22 -0.35 2.76 3.01
C LEU A 22 -0.04 1.74 1.91
N ASP A 23 1.13 1.13 1.96
CA ASP A 23 1.52 -0.01 1.12
C ASP A 23 1.41 -1.30 1.92
N LEU A 24 0.42 -2.13 1.59
CA LEU A 24 0.12 -3.37 2.32
C LEU A 24 1.01 -4.56 1.94
N PHE A 25 1.77 -4.46 0.85
CA PHE A 25 2.66 -5.51 0.34
C PHE A 25 3.98 -4.93 -0.16
N SER A 26 4.69 -4.23 0.72
CA SER A 26 5.67 -3.21 0.29
C SER A 26 6.91 -3.74 -0.40
N GLY A 27 7.27 -5.01 -0.25
CA GLY A 27 8.45 -5.56 -0.93
C GLY A 27 9.74 -4.83 -0.53
N SER A 28 10.41 -4.25 -1.53
CA SER A 28 11.60 -3.41 -1.39
C SER A 28 11.29 -1.94 -1.03
N GLY A 29 10.02 -1.55 -0.98
CA GLY A 29 9.55 -0.21 -0.61
C GLY A 29 9.44 0.76 -1.78
N VAL A 30 9.67 0.31 -3.02
CA VAL A 30 9.76 1.19 -4.20
C VAL A 30 8.50 2.02 -4.43
N VAL A 31 7.30 1.45 -4.24
CA VAL A 31 6.04 2.18 -4.40
C VAL A 31 5.88 3.22 -3.28
N GLY A 32 6.07 2.81 -2.03
CA GLY A 32 6.03 3.74 -0.89
C GLY A 32 7.03 4.89 -0.97
N ILE A 33 8.25 4.63 -1.46
CA ILE A 33 9.29 5.66 -1.66
C ILE A 33 8.86 6.67 -2.72
N GLU A 34 8.31 6.21 -3.84
CA GLU A 34 7.78 7.10 -4.88
C GLU A 34 6.58 7.90 -4.37
N ALA A 35 5.73 7.31 -3.53
CA ALA A 35 4.62 8.03 -2.89
C ALA A 35 5.15 9.16 -1.99
N ALA A 36 6.13 8.87 -1.13
CA ALA A 36 6.79 9.88 -0.30
C ALA A 36 7.45 10.99 -1.14
N SER A 37 8.14 10.61 -2.23
CA SER A 37 8.76 11.58 -3.16
C SER A 37 7.74 12.52 -3.83
N ARG A 38 6.45 12.18 -3.81
CA ARG A 38 5.35 13.00 -4.35
C ARG A 38 4.59 13.76 -3.27
N GLY A 39 5.13 13.83 -2.06
CA GLY A 39 4.57 14.60 -0.95
C GLY A 39 3.58 13.83 -0.07
N ALA A 40 3.46 12.51 -0.24
CA ALA A 40 2.62 11.72 0.66
C ALA A 40 3.19 11.71 2.09
N GLU A 41 2.35 12.00 3.08
CA GLU A 41 2.70 11.99 4.50
C GLU A 41 1.45 11.77 5.38
N PRO A 42 1.47 10.83 6.36
CA PRO A 42 2.50 9.81 6.57
C PRO A 42 2.48 8.70 5.51
N VAL A 43 3.63 8.04 5.32
CA VAL A 43 3.74 6.81 4.52
C VAL A 43 4.00 5.60 5.43
N VAL A 44 3.20 4.56 5.26
CA VAL A 44 3.29 3.31 6.03
C VAL A 44 3.49 2.12 5.11
N LEU A 45 4.48 1.27 5.42
CA LEU A 45 4.85 0.10 4.64
C LEU A 45 4.70 -1.18 5.46
N VAL A 46 4.04 -2.19 4.90
CA VAL A 46 3.84 -3.51 5.53
C VAL A 46 4.52 -4.59 4.68
N GLU A 47 5.45 -5.33 5.28
CA GLU A 47 6.11 -6.46 4.62
C GLU A 47 6.19 -7.65 5.58
N LYS A 48 5.80 -8.83 5.11
CA LYS A 48 5.80 -10.06 5.91
C LYS A 48 7.16 -10.75 5.96
N ASP A 49 7.95 -10.63 4.89
CA ASP A 49 9.22 -11.33 4.74
C ASP A 49 10.34 -10.56 5.46
N TYR A 50 10.66 -11.03 6.66
CA TYR A 50 11.74 -10.46 7.46
C TYR A 50 13.08 -10.37 6.72
N ARG A 51 13.34 -11.25 5.74
CA ARG A 51 14.58 -11.22 4.95
C ARG A 51 14.71 -9.95 4.10
N LYS A 52 13.59 -9.34 3.71
CA LYS A 52 13.57 -8.07 2.96
C LYS A 52 13.71 -6.84 3.87
N SER A 53 13.58 -7.00 5.19
CA SER A 53 13.56 -5.86 6.13
C SER A 53 14.82 -4.99 6.05
N VAL A 54 15.98 -5.60 5.84
CA VAL A 54 17.25 -4.87 5.68
C VAL A 54 17.23 -4.02 4.42
N THR A 55 16.87 -4.62 3.28
CA THR A 55 16.76 -3.90 2.00
C THR A 55 15.71 -2.80 2.07
N LEU A 56 14.53 -3.10 2.61
CA LEU A 56 13.44 -2.15 2.77
C LEU A 56 13.89 -0.92 3.58
N LYS A 57 14.47 -1.15 4.76
CA LYS A 57 14.99 -0.07 5.61
C LYS A 57 16.11 0.73 4.94
N GLY A 58 17.02 0.05 4.23
CA GLY A 58 18.10 0.70 3.49
C GLY A 58 17.57 1.61 2.38
N ASN A 59 16.57 1.15 1.63
CA ASN A 59 15.98 1.94 0.56
C ASN A 59 15.20 3.15 1.08
N THR A 60 14.52 3.03 2.22
CA THR A 60 13.74 4.12 2.81
C THR A 60 14.60 5.13 3.58
N ALA A 61 15.84 4.80 3.92
CA ALA A 61 16.70 5.67 4.74
C ALA A 61 17.10 6.99 4.07
N PHE A 62 16.96 7.08 2.75
CA PHE A 62 17.31 8.26 1.96
C PHE A 62 16.12 9.18 1.67
N VAL A 63 14.93 8.83 2.16
CA VAL A 63 13.72 9.65 2.00
C VAL A 63 13.66 10.67 3.12
N GLU A 64 13.38 11.93 2.79
CA GLU A 64 13.30 13.02 3.77
C GLU A 64 12.07 12.88 4.68
N SER A 65 10.96 12.39 4.14
CA SER A 65 9.72 12.13 4.88
C SER A 65 9.82 10.88 5.77
N GLU A 66 9.14 10.91 6.91
CA GLU A 66 9.10 9.75 7.82
C GLU A 66 8.30 8.59 7.18
N ILE A 67 8.99 7.47 6.93
CA ILE A 67 8.37 6.22 6.49
C ILE A 67 8.31 5.23 7.67
N LYS A 68 7.10 4.80 8.02
CA LYS A 68 6.89 3.79 9.09
C LYS A 68 6.82 2.39 8.49
N ILE A 69 7.67 1.49 8.98
CA ILE A 69 7.77 0.11 8.47
C ILE A 69 7.25 -0.87 9.51
N PHE A 70 6.31 -1.74 9.10
CA PHE A 70 5.81 -2.86 9.88
C PHE A 70 6.23 -4.18 9.25
N ILE A 71 7.10 -4.93 9.93
CA ILE A 71 7.51 -6.26 9.51
C ILE A 71 6.57 -7.30 10.11
N MET A 72 5.45 -7.56 9.43
CA MET A 72 4.43 -8.54 9.85
C MET A 72 3.50 -8.91 8.70
N PRO A 73 2.74 -10.03 8.83
CA PRO A 73 1.65 -10.33 7.90
C PRO A 73 0.60 -9.21 7.88
N VAL A 74 0.05 -8.95 6.70
CA VAL A 74 -0.89 -7.86 6.48
C VAL A 74 -2.20 -8.06 7.26
N GLU A 75 -2.64 -9.31 7.41
CA GLU A 75 -3.79 -9.73 8.20
C GLU A 75 -3.60 -9.32 9.66
N ARG A 76 -2.36 -9.48 10.16
CA ARG A 76 -1.99 -9.08 11.51
C ARG A 76 -1.99 -7.56 11.62
N PHE A 77 -1.41 -6.85 10.64
CA PHE A 77 -1.40 -5.40 10.62
C PHE A 77 -2.81 -4.85 10.72
N ILE A 78 -3.74 -5.30 9.86
CA ILE A 78 -5.13 -4.84 9.82
C ILE A 78 -5.85 -5.15 11.13
N LYS A 79 -5.75 -6.39 11.64
CA LYS A 79 -6.44 -6.82 12.87
C LYS A 79 -6.02 -6.05 14.13
N HIS A 80 -4.80 -5.56 14.20
CA HIS A 80 -4.28 -4.87 15.40
C HIS A 80 -4.54 -3.36 15.37
N ARG A 81 -5.16 -2.82 14.32
CA ARG A 81 -5.50 -1.40 14.28
C ARG A 81 -6.79 -1.19 15.05
N LYS A 82 -6.76 -0.25 16.01
CA LYS A 82 -7.99 0.22 16.61
C LYS A 82 -8.64 1.23 15.68
N GLU A 83 -9.96 1.24 15.68
CA GLU A 83 -10.76 2.26 15.00
C GLU A 83 -10.24 3.67 15.37
N GLY A 84 -9.93 4.48 14.35
CA GLY A 84 -9.46 5.86 14.52
C GLY A 84 -7.98 6.03 14.88
N GLU A 85 -7.17 4.97 15.00
CA GLU A 85 -5.74 5.12 15.28
C GLU A 85 -4.95 5.60 14.05
N LEU A 86 -5.27 5.10 12.86
CA LEU A 86 -4.64 5.47 11.58
C LEU A 86 -5.59 5.14 10.44
N SER A 87 -5.94 6.15 9.64
CA SER A 87 -6.67 6.02 8.38
C SER A 87 -5.89 6.72 7.27
N PHE A 88 -6.04 6.23 6.04
CA PHE A 88 -5.21 6.60 4.90
C PHE A 88 -6.06 7.13 3.75
N ASP A 89 -5.51 8.09 3.01
CA ASP A 89 -6.14 8.61 1.79
C ASP A 89 -5.93 7.67 0.62
N ILE A 90 -4.80 6.94 0.62
CA ILE A 90 -4.48 5.95 -0.41
C ILE A 90 -3.99 4.67 0.26
N ILE A 91 -4.60 3.55 -0.09
CA ILE A 91 -4.14 2.21 0.30
C ILE A 91 -3.83 1.43 -0.97
N TYR A 92 -2.58 0.99 -1.11
CA TYR A 92 -2.11 0.22 -2.25
C TYR A 92 -1.87 -1.25 -1.87
N LEU A 93 -2.30 -2.15 -2.75
CA LEU A 93 -2.09 -3.59 -2.64
C LEU A 93 -1.51 -4.17 -3.92
N ASP A 94 -0.36 -4.83 -3.81
CA ASP A 94 0.20 -5.70 -4.84
C ASP A 94 0.44 -7.10 -4.24
N PRO A 95 -0.64 -7.85 -3.93
CA PRO A 95 -0.51 -9.15 -3.33
C PRO A 95 0.13 -10.14 -4.32
N PRO A 96 0.86 -11.16 -3.85
CA PRO A 96 1.43 -12.16 -4.74
C PRO A 96 0.33 -12.87 -5.56
N PHE A 97 0.67 -13.30 -6.79
CA PHE A 97 -0.26 -13.87 -7.78
C PHE A 97 -1.22 -14.92 -7.18
N ILE A 98 -0.69 -15.84 -6.37
CA ILE A 98 -1.49 -16.83 -5.62
C ILE A 98 -1.73 -16.33 -4.20
N PHE A 99 -2.59 -15.32 -4.05
CA PHE A 99 -3.04 -14.83 -2.75
C PHE A 99 -4.55 -14.96 -2.68
N ARG A 100 -5.04 -16.01 -2.02
CA ARG A 100 -6.47 -16.34 -1.95
C ARG A 100 -7.28 -15.40 -1.05
N GLN A 101 -6.60 -14.64 -0.19
CA GLN A 101 -7.23 -13.86 0.88
C GLN A 101 -7.52 -12.41 0.50
N LYS A 102 -7.57 -12.05 -0.79
CA LYS A 102 -7.70 -10.64 -1.23
C LYS A 102 -8.99 -10.02 -0.70
N ALA A 103 -10.11 -10.75 -0.81
CA ALA A 103 -11.41 -10.28 -0.36
C ALA A 103 -11.44 -10.03 1.15
N GLU A 104 -10.82 -10.90 1.94
CA GLU A 104 -10.72 -10.75 3.40
C GLU A 104 -9.85 -9.56 3.80
N ILE A 105 -8.77 -9.29 3.06
CA ILE A 105 -7.93 -8.09 3.28
C ILE A 105 -8.73 -6.83 2.98
N ILE A 106 -9.43 -6.78 1.85
CA ILE A 106 -10.26 -5.64 1.45
C ILE A 106 -11.38 -5.42 2.48
N GLY A 107 -12.08 -6.49 2.87
CA GLY A 107 -13.09 -6.43 3.93
C GLY A 107 -12.51 -5.90 5.24
N GLY A 108 -11.34 -6.39 5.65
CA GLY A 108 -10.66 -5.89 6.85
C GLY A 108 -10.24 -4.42 6.77
N VAL A 109 -9.88 -3.91 5.59
CA VAL A 109 -9.59 -2.49 5.37
C VAL A 109 -10.85 -1.63 5.55
N VAL A 110 -11.96 -2.08 4.96
CA VAL A 110 -13.25 -1.38 5.03
C VAL A 110 -13.83 -1.43 6.44
N ASP A 111 -13.94 -2.63 7.03
CA ASP A 111 -14.49 -2.86 8.36
C ASP A 111 -13.63 -2.20 9.45
N GLY A 112 -12.31 -2.22 9.27
CA GLY A 112 -11.33 -1.57 10.14
C GLY A 112 -11.27 -0.05 9.99
N LYS A 113 -12.04 0.54 9.07
CA LYS A 113 -12.06 1.98 8.74
C LYS A 113 -10.65 2.54 8.51
N LEU A 114 -9.82 1.77 7.82
CA LEU A 114 -8.45 2.17 7.50
C LEU A 114 -8.39 3.20 6.37
N LEU A 115 -9.49 3.44 5.67
CA LEU A 115 -9.58 4.42 4.59
C LEU A 115 -10.27 5.70 5.09
N ASN A 116 -9.70 6.86 4.77
CA ASN A 116 -10.34 8.15 5.00
C ASN A 116 -11.60 8.31 4.14
N PRO A 117 -12.57 9.16 4.55
CA PRO A 117 -13.67 9.54 3.67
C PRO A 117 -13.16 10.10 2.35
N GLY A 118 -13.54 9.50 1.22
CA GLY A 118 -13.05 9.88 -0.10
C GLY A 118 -11.66 9.35 -0.44
N GLY A 119 -11.08 8.49 0.39
CA GLY A 119 -9.84 7.79 0.09
C GLY A 119 -10.00 6.74 -1.00
N GLU A 120 -8.88 6.30 -1.56
CA GLU A 120 -8.81 5.36 -2.66
C GLU A 120 -8.11 4.07 -2.23
N LEU A 121 -8.76 2.94 -2.51
CA LEU A 121 -8.18 1.61 -2.41
C LEU A 121 -7.76 1.17 -3.81
N ILE A 122 -6.46 0.94 -4.00
CA ILE A 122 -5.88 0.56 -5.28
C ILE A 122 -5.31 -0.83 -5.16
N ILE A 123 -5.75 -1.72 -6.04
CA ILE A 123 -5.23 -3.08 -6.13
C ILE A 123 -4.67 -3.35 -7.51
N HIS A 124 -3.46 -3.89 -7.54
CA HIS A 124 -2.86 -4.47 -8.73
C HIS A 124 -3.27 -5.94 -8.82
N LEU A 125 -3.90 -6.29 -9.93
CA LEU A 125 -4.38 -7.64 -10.22
C LEU A 125 -3.90 -8.09 -11.60
N PRO A 126 -3.77 -9.41 -11.81
CA PRO A 126 -3.71 -9.96 -13.16
C PRO A 126 -4.93 -9.51 -13.98
N ALA A 127 -4.75 -9.24 -15.27
CA ALA A 127 -5.80 -8.74 -16.16
C ALA A 127 -7.05 -9.65 -16.21
N GLU A 128 -6.90 -10.94 -15.90
CA GLU A 128 -7.98 -11.93 -15.88
C GLU A 128 -8.79 -11.94 -14.58
N GLU A 129 -8.38 -11.21 -13.56
CA GLU A 129 -9.04 -11.16 -12.25
C GLU A 129 -9.82 -9.85 -12.09
N SER A 130 -11.11 -9.94 -11.73
CA SER A 130 -11.95 -8.78 -11.43
C SER A 130 -12.48 -8.86 -10.01
N LEU A 131 -12.48 -7.70 -9.34
CA LEU A 131 -13.13 -7.51 -8.05
C LEU A 131 -14.28 -6.50 -8.22
N PRO A 132 -15.45 -6.76 -7.62
CA PRO A 132 -16.53 -5.77 -7.64
C PRO A 132 -16.17 -4.56 -6.76
N ASP A 133 -16.49 -3.36 -7.25
CA ASP A 133 -16.54 -2.08 -6.51
C ASP A 133 -15.22 -1.47 -5.97
N VAL A 134 -14.05 -1.87 -6.49
CA VAL A 134 -12.74 -1.27 -6.16
C VAL A 134 -12.09 -0.69 -7.42
N MET A 135 -11.35 0.41 -7.30
CA MET A 135 -10.54 0.92 -8.42
C MET A 135 -9.40 -0.08 -8.69
N VAL A 136 -9.59 -0.90 -9.72
CA VAL A 136 -8.61 -1.89 -10.17
C VAL A 136 -7.70 -1.26 -11.22
N VAL A 137 -6.39 -1.29 -10.98
CA VAL A 137 -5.39 -0.97 -11.99
C VAL A 137 -4.89 -2.28 -12.57
N SER A 138 -5.41 -2.65 -13.75
CA SER A 138 -4.94 -3.80 -14.53
C SER A 138 -3.83 -3.35 -15.48
N VAL A 139 -2.70 -4.04 -15.49
CA VAL A 139 -1.57 -3.84 -16.43
C VAL A 139 -1.18 -5.14 -17.12
#